data_AF-A0A510NB68-F1
#
_entry.id   AF-A0A510NB68-F1
#
_cell.length_a   1.000
_cell.length_b   1.000
_cell.length_c   1.000
_cell.angle_alpha   90.00
_cell.angle_beta   90.00
_cell.angle_gamma   90.00
#
_symmetry.space_group_name_H-M   'P 1'
#
loop_
_entity.id
_entity.type
_entity.pdbx_description
1 polymer ?
#
loop_
_entity_poly.entity_id
_entity_poly.type
_entity_poly.pdbx_seq_one_letter_code
_entity_poly.pdbx_strand_id
1 'polypeptide(L)' 'MATVKTGLGTSVSAKVAALIISVVSSLLLLAVFVALGQDPAVSLFEVTIGGIISGITYYAGVSARSDG' A
#
# COMPACT_ATOMS: atom_id res chain seq x y z
N MET A 1 -3.30 8.48 18.37
CA MET A 1 -3.24 8.58 16.89
C MET A 1 -2.03 7.76 16.44
N ALA A 2 -2.23 6.60 15.82
CA ALA A 2 -1.13 5.68 15.51
C ALA A 2 -0.13 6.33 14.55
N THR A 3 1.16 6.26 14.91
CA THR A 3 2.27 6.77 14.11
C THR A 3 3.24 5.65 13.82
N VAL A 4 3.81 5.65 12.62
CA VAL A 4 4.80 4.68 12.16
C VAL A 4 6.14 5.38 12.17
N LYS A 5 7.12 4.81 12.87
CA LYS A 5 8.53 5.21 12.73
C LYS A 5 9.02 4.76 11.36
N THR A 6 9.41 5.71 10.54
CA THR A 6 10.12 5.43 9.30
C THR A 6 11.57 5.06 9.63
N GLY A 7 12.22 4.26 8.78
CA GLY A 7 13.64 3.88 8.95
C GLY A 7 14.63 5.05 8.91
N LEU A 8 14.15 6.28 8.71
CA LEU A 8 14.91 7.54 8.69
C LEU A 8 14.82 8.32 10.03
N GLY A 9 14.26 7.71 11.08
CA GLY A 9 14.13 8.35 12.41
C GLY A 9 12.99 9.35 12.52
N THR A 10 12.17 9.53 11.48
CA THR A 10 10.97 10.38 11.49
C THR A 10 9.70 9.56 11.67
N SER A 11 8.74 10.08 12.43
CA SER A 11 7.45 9.43 12.66
C SER A 11 6.39 10.02 11.72
N VAL A 12 5.70 9.17 10.97
CA VAL A 12 4.65 9.58 10.02
C VAL A 12 3.32 8.98 10.48
N SER A 13 2.20 9.66 10.24
CA SER A 13 0.87 9.12 10.58
C SER A 13 0.63 7.78 9.88
N ALA A 14 0.06 6.79 10.59
CA ALA A 14 -0.28 5.49 10.04
C ALA A 14 -1.17 5.59 8.78
N LYS A 15 -2.03 6.60 8.71
CA LYS A 15 -2.87 6.88 7.53
C LYS A 15 -2.05 7.26 6.30
N VAL A 16 -1.05 8.13 6.49
CA VAL A 16 -0.17 8.58 5.40
C VAL A 16 0.74 7.44 4.95
N ALA A 17 1.27 6.65 5.88
CA ALA A 17 2.05 5.47 5.55
C ALA A 17 1.23 4.42 4.78
N ALA A 18 -0.03 4.17 5.19
CA ALA A 18 -0.94 3.27 4.48
C ALA A 18 -1.25 3.76 3.05
N LEU A 19 -1.45 5.08 2.87
CA LEU A 19 -1.65 5.68 1.56
C LEU A 19 -0.44 5.48 0.65
N ILE A 20 0.78 5.77 1.16
CA ILE A 20 2.02 5.61 0.40
C ILE A 20 2.19 4.15 -0.03
N ILE A 21 1.99 3.20 0.89
CA ILE A 21 2.11 1.77 0.59
C ILE A 21 1.06 1.35 -0.44
N SER A 22 -0.18 1.80 -0.30
CA SER A 22 -1.24 1.53 -1.27
C SER A 22 -0.87 2.00 -2.68
N VAL A 23 -0.39 3.24 -2.81
CA VAL A 23 0.02 3.81 -4.11
C VAL A 23 1.24 3.08 -4.69
N VAL A 24 2.27 2.85 -3.89
CA VAL A 24 3.50 2.17 -4.35
C VAL A 24 3.21 0.73 -4.75
N SER A 25 2.42 -0.01 -3.96
CA SER A 25 2.01 -1.37 -4.31
C SER A 25 1.21 -1.40 -5.61
N SER A 26 0.26 -0.48 -5.80
CA SER A 26 -0.46 -0.37 -7.07
C SER A 26 0.48 -0.14 -8.25
N LEU A 27 1.42 0.80 -8.12
CA LEU A 27 2.37 1.10 -9.20
C LEU A 27 3.28 -0.09 -9.53
N LEU A 28 3.76 -0.81 -8.52
CA LEU A 28 4.57 -2.02 -8.72
C LEU A 28 3.77 -3.11 -9.44
N LEU A 29 2.53 -3.32 -9.02
CA LEU A 29 1.66 -4.33 -9.61
C LEU A 29 1.35 -3.96 -11.07
N LEU A 30 1.13 -2.67 -11.36
CA LEU A 30 0.92 -2.18 -12.73
C LEU A 30 2.15 -2.39 -13.60
N ALA A 31 3.34 -2.11 -13.06
CA ALA A 31 4.60 -2.32 -13.77
C ALA A 31 4.82 -3.80 -14.14
N VAL A 32 4.44 -4.73 -13.25
CA VAL A 32 4.51 -6.17 -13.51
C VAL A 32 3.59 -6.58 -14.67
N PHE A 33 2.35 -6.09 -14.68
CA PHE A 33 1.40 -6.37 -15.76
C PHE A 33 1.87 -5.82 -17.12
N VAL A 34 2.39 -4.59 -17.13
CA VAL A 34 2.97 -3.99 -18.34
C VAL A 34 4.16 -4.80 -18.85
N ALA A 35 5.03 -5.28 -17.95
CA ALA A 35 6.17 -6.11 -18.33
C ALA A 35 5.77 -7.49 -18.87
N LEU A 36 4.64 -8.05 -18.42
CA LEU A 36 4.11 -9.34 -18.87
C LEU A 36 3.27 -9.24 -20.17
N GLY A 37 3.05 -8.04 -20.71
CA GLY A 37 2.31 -7.83 -21.95
C GLY A 37 0.81 -8.16 -21.85
N GLN A 38 0.24 -8.12 -20.65
CA GLN A 38 -1.17 -8.42 -20.40
C GLN A 38 -2.08 -7.21 -20.63
N ASP A 39 -3.37 -7.46 -20.88
CA ASP A 39 -4.36 -6.43 -21.20
C ASP A 39 -4.42 -5.33 -20.12
N PRO A 40 -4.24 -4.05 -20.51
CA PRO A 40 -4.11 -2.95 -19.55
C PRO A 40 -5.39 -2.69 -18.76
N ALA A 41 -6.56 -3.03 -19.31
CA ALA A 41 -7.84 -2.81 -18.63
C ALA A 41 -8.05 -3.75 -17.43
N VAL A 42 -7.71 -5.04 -17.59
CA VAL A 42 -7.81 -6.04 -16.51
C VAL A 42 -6.71 -5.77 -15.47
N SER A 43 -5.51 -5.43 -15.93
CA SER A 43 -4.40 -5.03 -15.07
C SER A 43 -4.75 -3.87 -14.14
N LEU A 44 -5.35 -2.80 -14.66
CA LEU A 44 -5.73 -1.63 -13.85
C LEU A 44 -6.70 -1.99 -12.73
N PHE A 45 -7.61 -2.92 -12.98
CA PHE A 45 -8.57 -3.39 -11.97
C PHE A 45 -7.87 -4.19 -10.86
N GLU A 46 -7.01 -5.14 -11.23
CA GLU A 46 -6.23 -5.93 -10.26
C GLU A 46 -5.26 -5.08 -9.43
N VAL A 47 -4.60 -4.13 -10.08
CA VAL A 47 -3.73 -3.13 -9.45
C VAL A 47 -4.47 -2.32 -8.40
N THR A 48 -5.64 -1.81 -8.77
CA THR A 48 -6.44 -0.97 -7.89
C THR A 48 -6.91 -1.77 -6.67
N ILE A 49 -7.41 -2.98 -6.88
CA ILE A 49 -7.85 -3.86 -5.79
C ILE A 49 -6.68 -4.26 -4.90
N GLY A 50 -5.55 -4.68 -5.48
CA GLY A 50 -4.34 -5.07 -4.75
C GLY A 50 -3.79 -3.92 -3.89
N GLY A 51 -3.79 -2.70 -4.42
CA GLY A 51 -3.40 -1.51 -3.69
C GLY A 51 -4.34 -1.18 -2.53
N ILE A 52 -5.66 -1.28 -2.72
CA ILE A 52 -6.66 -1.06 -1.68
C ILE A 52 -6.48 -2.09 -0.55
N ILE A 53 -6.42 -3.37 -0.89
CA ILE A 53 -6.25 -4.46 0.09
C ILE A 53 -4.95 -4.26 0.87
N SER A 54 -3.82 -4.01 0.18
CA SER A 54 -2.53 -3.79 0.82
C SER A 54 -2.55 -2.61 1.79
N GLY A 55 -3.18 -1.49 1.40
CA GLY A 55 -3.32 -0.31 2.24
C GLY A 55 -4.15 -0.58 3.50
N ILE A 56 -5.29 -1.28 3.35
CA ILE A 56 -6.16 -1.66 4.48
C ILE A 56 -5.43 -2.61 5.43
N THR A 57 -4.79 -3.66 4.90
CA THR A 57 -4.05 -4.63 5.71
C THR A 57 -2.91 -3.97 6.48
N TYR A 58 -2.17 -3.06 5.84
CA TYR A 58 -1.11 -2.31 6.51
C TYR A 58 -1.66 -1.43 7.64
N TYR A 59 -2.73 -0.67 7.38
CA TYR A 59 -3.36 0.17 8.41
C TYR A 59 -3.90 -0.65 9.58
N ALA A 60 -4.55 -1.78 9.31
CA ALA A 60 -5.06 -2.69 10.33
C ALA A 60 -3.92 -3.26 11.18
N GLY A 61 -2.83 -3.72 10.54
CA GLY A 61 -1.65 -4.24 11.24
C GLY A 61 -0.95 -3.21 12.12
N VAL A 62 -0.82 -1.97 11.64
CA VAL A 62 -0.25 -0.87 12.44
C VAL A 62 -1.17 -0.50 13.59
N SER A 63 -2.49 -0.46 13.38
CA SER A 63 -3.46 -0.13 14.43
C SER A 63 -3.46 -1.19 15.54
N ALA A 64 -3.47 -2.48 15.17
CA ALA A 64 -3.42 -3.59 16.12
C ALA A 64 -2.12 -3.61 16.95
N ARG A 65 -1.01 -3.14 16.39
CA ARG A 65 0.29 -3.07 17.09
C ARG A 65 0.46 -1.80 17.93
N SER A 66 -0.37 -0.78 17.69
CA SER A 66 -0.35 0.48 18.44
C SER A 66 -1.25 0.45 19.68
N ASP A 67 -2.23 -0.47 19.73
CA ASP A 67 -3.17 -0.63 20.85
C ASP A 67 -2.82 -1.83 21.78
N GLY A 68 -1.69 -2.52 21.52
CA GLY A 68 -1.17 -3.64 22.32
C GLY A 68 0.05 -3.29 23.16
#